data_AF-A0A6H2A0E2-F1
#
_entry.id   AF-A0A6H2A0E2-F1
#
_cell.length_a   1.000
_cell.length_b   1.000
_cell.length_c   1.000
_cell.angle_alpha   90.00
_cell.angle_beta   90.00
_cell.angle_gamma   90.00
#
_symmetry.space_group_name_H-M   'P 1'
#
loop_
_entity.id
_entity.type
_entity.pdbx_description
1 polymer ?
#
loop_
_entity_poly.entity_id
_entity_poly.type
_entity_poly.pdbx_seq_one_letter_code
_entity_poly.pdbx_strand_id
1 'polypeptide(L)'
;MPNRYIRESINTSPNFSRIPVASQQYLVHTIVLCDDFGCFESTPEVVKGKCYSLMFDVTIDDVKQWQADFEKQEMIFTWQVNGRQFSVYRTFPGHNTIRSLHQRKTPAPPADIEKKLVEAIEEWQKVYGDSQVKKETKGMKVEK
;
A
#
# COMPACT_ATOMS: atom_id res chain seq x y z
N MET A 1 14.44 -2.53 -7.91
CA MET A 1 13.05 -2.25 -7.52
C MET A 1 12.71 -0.88 -8.08
N PRO A 2 11.59 -0.67 -8.79
CA PRO A 2 11.23 0.64 -9.28
C PRO A 2 11.02 1.60 -8.08
N ASN A 3 11.39 2.87 -8.24
CA ASN A 3 11.06 3.90 -7.25
C ASN A 3 9.55 3.88 -6.97
N ARG A 4 9.20 3.82 -5.68
CA ARG A 4 7.81 3.84 -5.21
C ARG A 4 7.52 5.28 -4.76
N TYR A 5 6.53 5.91 -5.36
CA TYR A 5 6.19 7.31 -5.06
C TYR A 5 4.95 7.35 -4.19
N ILE A 6 5.03 8.09 -3.07
CA ILE A 6 3.88 8.41 -2.25
C ILE A 6 3.28 9.70 -2.81
N ARG A 7 1.99 9.67 -3.20
CA ARG A 7 1.31 10.86 -3.72
C ARG A 7 0.90 11.80 -2.59
N GLU A 8 0.81 13.10 -2.89
CA GLU A 8 0.35 14.16 -1.98
C GLU A 8 -1.02 13.85 -1.34
N SER A 9 -1.89 13.10 -2.04
CA SER A 9 -3.22 12.69 -1.57
C SER A 9 -3.20 11.93 -0.25
N ILE A 10 -2.04 11.41 0.20
CA ILE A 10 -1.89 10.80 1.52
C ILE A 10 -2.24 11.78 2.65
N ASN A 11 -1.95 13.07 2.48
CA ASN A 11 -2.19 14.12 3.48
C ASN A 11 -3.68 14.41 3.70
N THR A 12 -4.52 14.06 2.74
CA THR A 12 -5.98 14.27 2.79
C THR A 12 -6.76 12.96 2.89
N SER A 13 -6.06 11.83 3.08
CA SER A 13 -6.69 10.51 3.15
C SER A 13 -7.41 10.31 4.50
N PRO A 14 -8.74 10.09 4.51
CA PRO A 14 -9.50 9.87 5.74
C PRO A 14 -9.07 8.61 6.51
N ASN A 15 -8.62 7.57 5.80
CA ASN A 15 -8.15 6.33 6.41
C ASN A 15 -6.78 6.55 7.06
N PHE A 16 -5.86 7.22 6.36
CA PHE A 16 -4.52 7.47 6.87
C PHE A 16 -4.52 8.45 8.05
N SER A 17 -5.41 9.47 8.04
CA SER A 17 -5.50 10.44 9.14
C SER A 17 -5.95 9.83 10.47
N ARG A 18 -6.54 8.62 10.46
CA ARG A 18 -6.96 7.89 11.66
C ARG A 18 -5.88 6.95 12.21
N ILE A 19 -4.78 6.77 11.48
CA ILE A 19 -3.66 5.94 11.91
C ILE A 19 -2.81 6.76 12.90
N PRO A 20 -2.44 6.20 14.07
CA PRO A 20 -1.54 6.85 15.00
C PRO A 20 -0.24 7.30 14.31
N VAL A 21 0.27 8.48 14.66
CA VAL A 21 1.47 9.06 14.01
C VAL A 21 2.67 8.10 14.09
N ALA A 22 2.85 7.41 15.22
CA ALA A 22 3.90 6.41 15.37
C ALA A 22 3.78 5.26 14.36
N SER A 23 2.55 4.85 14.03
CA SER A 23 2.29 3.75 13.09
C SER A 23 2.45 4.20 11.64
N GLN A 24 2.23 5.47 11.32
CA GLN A 24 2.30 5.99 9.95
C GLN A 24 3.67 5.75 9.27
N GLN A 25 4.76 5.67 10.03
CA GLN A 25 6.09 5.34 9.49
C GLN A 25 6.12 3.99 8.77
N TYR A 26 5.23 3.07 9.14
CA TYR A 26 5.08 1.76 8.51
C TYR A 26 4.90 1.85 6.99
N LEU A 27 4.17 2.86 6.52
CA LEU A 27 3.98 3.10 5.08
C LEU A 27 5.30 3.35 4.38
N VAL A 28 6.10 4.31 4.87
CA VAL A 28 7.34 4.76 4.21
C VAL A 28 8.36 3.62 4.14
N HIS A 29 8.42 2.80 5.19
CA HIS A 29 9.36 1.70 5.29
C HIS A 29 8.96 0.45 4.49
N THR A 30 7.66 0.16 4.34
CA THR A 30 7.18 -1.07 3.69
C THR A 30 6.76 -0.87 2.24
N ILE A 31 6.42 0.36 1.80
CA ILE A 31 6.03 0.63 0.41
C ILE A 31 7.12 0.23 -0.59
N VAL A 32 8.39 0.29 -0.18
CA VAL A 32 9.56 -0.11 -0.98
C VAL A 32 9.73 -1.63 -1.09
N LEU A 33 9.08 -2.41 -0.23
CA LEU A 33 9.04 -3.88 -0.32
C LEU A 33 7.98 -4.36 -1.31
N CYS A 34 6.98 -3.53 -1.61
CA CYS A 34 5.88 -3.91 -2.48
C CYS A 34 6.36 -4.27 -3.89
N ASP A 35 5.86 -5.39 -4.40
CA ASP A 35 5.94 -5.72 -5.82
C ASP A 35 5.05 -4.79 -6.66
N ASP A 36 4.94 -5.07 -7.96
CA ASP A 36 4.19 -4.20 -8.88
C ASP A 36 2.67 -4.25 -8.67
N PHE A 37 2.17 -5.18 -7.85
CA PHE A 37 0.77 -5.28 -7.44
C PHE A 37 0.50 -4.63 -6.09
N GLY A 38 1.53 -4.06 -5.44
CA GLY A 38 1.40 -3.51 -4.09
C GLY A 38 1.49 -4.55 -2.99
N CYS A 39 1.79 -5.80 -3.34
CA CYS A 39 1.88 -6.92 -2.40
C CYS A 39 3.30 -7.01 -1.81
N PHE A 40 3.40 -7.35 -0.52
CA PHE A 40 4.67 -7.60 0.15
C PHE A 40 4.53 -8.67 1.23
N GLU A 41 5.66 -9.22 1.67
CA GLU A 41 5.70 -10.11 2.82
C GLU A 41 5.64 -9.27 4.11
N SER A 42 4.58 -9.47 4.87
CA SER A 42 4.25 -8.71 6.08
C SER A 42 4.40 -9.53 7.38
N THR A 43 5.10 -10.67 7.33
CA THR A 43 5.52 -11.37 8.54
C THR A 43 6.29 -10.40 9.46
N PRO A 44 5.86 -10.14 10.70
CA PRO A 44 6.41 -9.07 11.54
C PRO A 44 7.93 -9.13 11.73
N GLU A 45 8.48 -10.34 11.92
CA GLU A 45 9.91 -10.59 12.05
C GLU A 45 10.68 -10.21 10.78
N VAL A 46 10.09 -10.54 9.62
CA VAL A 46 10.68 -10.23 8.31
C VAL A 46 10.63 -8.73 8.04
N VAL A 47 9.49 -8.08 8.35
CA VAL A 47 9.36 -6.63 8.22
C VAL A 47 10.34 -5.93 9.15
N LYS A 48 10.41 -6.34 10.42
CA LYS A 48 11.41 -5.81 11.38
C LYS A 48 12.84 -5.95 10.84
N GLY A 49 13.20 -7.14 10.37
CA GLY A 49 14.55 -7.42 9.86
C GLY A 49 14.91 -6.71 8.56
N LYS A 50 13.95 -6.50 7.65
CA LYS A 50 14.20 -5.84 6.35
C LYS A 50 14.08 -4.31 6.41
N CYS A 51 13.05 -3.80 7.08
CA CYS A 51 12.68 -2.39 7.05
C CYS A 51 13.30 -1.56 8.18
N TYR A 52 13.64 -2.20 9.30
CA TYR A 52 14.03 -1.53 10.54
C TYR A 52 15.31 -2.15 11.12
N SER A 53 16.19 -2.67 10.27
CA SER A 53 17.42 -3.38 10.66
C SER A 53 18.36 -2.55 11.52
N LEU A 54 18.42 -1.24 11.29
CA LEU A 54 19.27 -0.29 12.04
C LEU A 54 18.51 0.49 13.13
N MET A 55 17.20 0.28 13.28
CA MET A 55 16.40 0.94 14.31
C MET A 55 16.22 0.02 15.51
N PHE A 56 17.19 0.01 16.42
CA PHE A 56 17.23 -0.93 17.54
C PHE A 56 16.06 -0.80 18.51
N ASP A 57 15.50 0.40 18.65
CA ASP A 57 14.35 0.66 19.53
C ASP A 57 13.03 0.13 18.97
N VAL A 58 12.96 -0.15 17.66
CA VAL A 58 11.76 -0.72 17.04
C VAL A 58 11.72 -2.21 17.31
N THR A 59 10.67 -2.69 17.97
CA THR A 59 10.47 -4.11 18.30
C THR A 59 9.59 -4.80 17.26
N ILE A 60 9.50 -6.13 17.35
CA ILE A 60 8.54 -6.92 16.56
C ILE A 60 7.10 -6.55 16.96
N ASP A 61 6.86 -6.25 18.24
CA ASP A 61 5.52 -5.91 18.73
C ASP A 61 5.08 -4.51 18.26
N ASP A 62 6.01 -3.56 18.10
CA ASP A 62 5.72 -2.29 17.43
C ASP A 62 5.26 -2.53 15.99
N VAL A 63 5.98 -3.39 15.25
CA VAL A 63 5.62 -3.75 13.86
C VAL A 63 4.24 -4.41 13.80
N LYS A 64 3.92 -5.32 14.73
CA LYS A 64 2.59 -5.93 14.82
C LYS A 64 1.51 -4.88 15.10
N GLN A 65 1.76 -3.96 16.04
CA GLN A 65 0.82 -2.90 16.39
C GLN A 65 0.56 -1.98 15.20
N TRP A 66 1.62 -1.54 14.50
CA TRP A 66 1.49 -0.69 13.33
C TRP A 66 0.75 -1.39 12.21
N GLN A 67 1.01 -2.67 11.98
CA GLN A 67 0.27 -3.46 11.00
C GLN A 67 -1.22 -3.55 11.38
N ALA A 68 -1.54 -3.82 12.65
CA ALA A 68 -2.91 -3.88 13.13
C ALA A 68 -3.64 -2.53 12.97
N ASP A 69 -2.95 -1.40 13.16
CA ASP A 69 -3.52 -0.07 12.92
C ASP A 69 -3.84 0.15 11.44
N PHE A 70 -2.97 -0.32 10.53
CA PHE A 70 -3.20 -0.25 9.09
C PHE A 70 -4.36 -1.16 8.65
N GLU A 71 -4.45 -2.37 9.18
CA GLU A 71 -5.56 -3.30 8.92
C GLU A 71 -6.89 -2.73 9.43
N LYS A 72 -6.89 -2.15 10.64
CA LYS A 72 -8.08 -1.52 11.25
C LYS A 72 -8.62 -0.36 10.42
N GLN A 73 -7.75 0.40 9.76
CA GLN A 73 -8.14 1.48 8.86
C GLN A 73 -8.24 1.03 7.38
N GLU A 74 -8.24 -0.28 7.15
CA GLU A 74 -8.34 -0.91 5.82
C GLU A 74 -7.27 -0.42 4.82
N MET A 75 -6.15 0.13 5.30
CA MET A 75 -5.05 0.58 4.44
C MET A 75 -4.31 -0.59 3.79
N ILE A 76 -4.30 -1.73 4.47
CA ILE A 76 -3.79 -3.00 3.95
C ILE A 76 -4.81 -4.12 4.13
N PHE A 77 -4.74 -5.12 3.26
CA PHE A 77 -5.41 -6.40 3.44
C PHE A 77 -4.36 -7.50 3.55
N THR A 78 -4.56 -8.44 4.47
CA THR A 78 -3.56 -9.42 4.87
C THR A 78 -4.07 -10.85 4.69
N TRP A 79 -3.20 -11.74 4.22
CA TRP A 79 -3.46 -13.18 4.14
C TRP A 79 -2.22 -13.98 4.51
N GLN A 80 -2.42 -15.29 4.70
CA GLN A 80 -1.33 -16.21 5.02
C GLN A 80 -1.21 -17.30 3.97
N VAL A 81 0.04 -17.65 3.64
CA VAL A 81 0.39 -18.77 2.76
C VAL A 81 1.58 -19.48 3.36
N ASN A 82 1.44 -20.79 3.65
CA ASN A 82 2.51 -21.63 4.21
C ASN A 82 3.19 -21.04 5.46
N GLY A 83 2.39 -20.51 6.40
CA GLY A 83 2.89 -19.91 7.65
C GLY A 83 3.58 -18.56 7.51
N ARG A 84 3.59 -17.98 6.31
CA ARG A 84 4.08 -16.62 6.04
C ARG A 84 2.91 -15.69 5.81
N GLN A 85 3.06 -14.46 6.29
CA GLN A 85 2.05 -13.42 6.16
C GLN A 85 2.39 -12.49 5.02
N PHE A 86 1.38 -12.11 4.25
CA PHE A 86 1.49 -11.20 3.13
C PHE A 86 0.41 -10.13 3.23
N SER A 87 0.73 -8.92 2.78
CA SER A 87 -0.20 -7.80 2.77
C SER A 87 -0.16 -7.07 1.43
N VAL A 88 -1.26 -6.40 1.11
CA VAL A 88 -1.42 -5.57 -0.09
C VAL A 88 -2.03 -4.24 0.31
N TYR A 89 -1.51 -3.15 -0.25
CA TYR A 89 -2.07 -1.81 -0.04
C TYR A 89 -3.36 -1.59 -0.84
N ARG A 90 -4.42 -1.12 -0.17
CA ARG A 90 -5.80 -1.10 -0.71
C ARG A 90 -5.97 -0.37 -2.05
N THR A 91 -5.24 0.71 -2.28
CA THR A 91 -5.37 1.58 -3.47
C THR A 91 -4.06 1.68 -4.25
N PHE A 92 -3.15 0.71 -4.08
CA PHE A 92 -1.82 0.74 -4.71
C PHE A 92 -1.88 0.94 -6.24
N PRO A 93 -2.75 0.25 -7.01
CA PRO A 93 -2.85 0.46 -8.46
C PRO A 93 -3.35 1.86 -8.85
N GLY A 94 -4.13 2.52 -8.00
CA GLY A 94 -4.57 3.91 -8.22
C GLY A 94 -3.43 4.93 -8.05
N HIS A 95 -2.39 4.57 -7.31
CA HIS A 95 -1.26 5.45 -7.02
C HIS A 95 -0.02 5.14 -7.88
N ASN A 96 0.18 3.88 -8.26
CA ASN A 96 1.37 3.38 -8.95
C ASN A 96 1.01 2.66 -10.27
N THR A 97 1.77 2.93 -11.33
CA THR A 97 1.62 2.22 -12.60
C THR A 97 2.14 0.79 -12.48
N ILE A 98 1.31 -0.20 -12.83
CA ILE A 98 1.70 -1.59 -12.95
C ILE A 98 2.56 -1.74 -14.22
N ARG A 99 3.84 -2.07 -14.08
CA ARG A 99 4.80 -2.11 -15.20
C ARG A 99 5.02 -3.51 -15.76
N SER A 100 4.89 -4.56 -14.95
CA SER A 100 5.05 -5.95 -15.39
C SER A 100 4.07 -6.88 -14.68
N LEU A 101 3.06 -7.34 -15.41
CA LEU A 101 2.06 -8.29 -14.91
C LEU A 101 2.63 -9.71 -14.69
N HIS A 102 3.80 -10.02 -15.26
CA HIS A 102 4.36 -11.37 -15.30
C HIS A 102 5.38 -11.68 -14.19
N GLN A 103 5.69 -10.72 -13.31
CA GLN A 103 6.73 -10.88 -12.27
C GLN A 103 6.19 -10.70 -10.85
N ARG A 104 5.08 -11.37 -10.53
CA ARG A 104 4.59 -11.40 -9.14
C ARG A 104 5.64 -12.07 -8.24
N LYS A 105 6.06 -11.37 -7.20
CA LYS A 105 7.08 -11.88 -6.25
C LYS A 105 6.45 -12.45 -4.98
N THR A 106 5.19 -12.10 -4.74
CA THR A 106 4.40 -12.62 -3.63
C THR A 106 3.36 -13.62 -4.14
N PRO A 107 2.82 -14.47 -3.27
CA PRO A 107 1.60 -15.20 -3.57
C PRO A 107 0.47 -14.27 -3.98
N ALA A 108 -0.51 -14.81 -4.72
CA ALA A 108 -1.73 -14.07 -4.99
C ALA A 108 -2.56 -13.93 -3.71
N PRO A 109 -3.25 -12.79 -3.51
CA PRO A 109 -4.29 -12.69 -2.51
C PRO A 109 -5.41 -13.68 -2.86
N PRO A 110 -6.06 -14.29 -1.85
CA PRO A 110 -7.24 -15.11 -2.08
C PRO A 110 -8.43 -14.27 -2.56
N ALA A 111 -9.44 -14.94 -3.13
CA ALA A 111 -10.54 -14.31 -3.85
C ALA A 111 -11.36 -13.31 -3.02
N ASP A 112 -11.46 -13.52 -1.71
CA ASP A 112 -12.13 -12.61 -0.78
C ASP A 112 -11.38 -11.28 -0.65
N ILE A 113 -10.05 -11.31 -0.63
CA ILE A 113 -9.20 -10.11 -0.60
C ILE A 113 -9.15 -9.45 -1.97
N GLU A 114 -9.11 -10.23 -3.06
CA GLU A 114 -9.22 -9.68 -4.41
C GLU A 114 -10.52 -8.88 -4.58
N LYS A 115 -11.64 -9.39 -4.08
CA LYS A 115 -12.92 -8.67 -4.10
C LYS A 115 -12.84 -7.35 -3.32
N LYS A 116 -12.29 -7.35 -2.10
CA LYS A 116 -12.09 -6.13 -1.30
C LYS A 116 -11.21 -5.10 -2.00
N LEU A 117 -10.16 -5.55 -2.69
CA LEU A 117 -9.28 -4.68 -3.48
C LEU A 117 -10.02 -4.01 -4.63
N VAL A 118 -10.82 -4.76 -5.39
CA VAL A 118 -11.62 -4.22 -6.49
C VAL A 118 -12.59 -3.17 -5.97
N GLU A 119 -13.34 -3.48 -4.91
CA GLU A 119 -14.26 -2.54 -4.28
C GLU A 119 -13.56 -1.25 -3.80
N ALA A 120 -12.38 -1.38 -3.17
CA ALA A 120 -11.60 -0.24 -2.72
C ALA A 120 -11.06 0.63 -3.86
N ILE A 121 -10.65 0.02 -4.98
CA ILE A 121 -10.16 0.74 -6.17
C ILE A 121 -11.32 1.49 -6.83
N GLU A 122 -12.49 0.86 -6.96
CA GLU A 122 -13.68 1.52 -7.52
C GLU A 122 -14.15 2.70 -6.66
N GLU A 123 -14.15 2.55 -5.33
CA GLU A 123 -14.43 3.65 -4.40
C GLU A 123 -13.45 4.81 -4.60
N TRP A 124 -12.15 4.50 -4.65
CA TRP A 124 -11.12 5.50 -4.87
C TRP A 124 -11.24 6.19 -6.23
N GLN A 125 -11.57 5.44 -7.29
CA GLN A 125 -11.80 6.01 -8.62
C GLN A 125 -13.02 6.93 -8.66
N LYS A 126 -14.10 6.62 -7.93
CA LYS A 126 -15.28 7.51 -7.84
C LYS A 126 -14.95 8.82 -7.14
N VAL A 127 -14.15 8.76 -6.07
CA VAL A 127 -13.81 9.95 -5.27
C VAL A 127 -12.70 10.78 -5.93
N TYR A 128 -11.67 10.12 -6.46
CA TYR A 128 -10.44 10.77 -6.93
C TYR A 128 -10.20 10.65 -8.43
N GLY A 129 -10.82 9.70 -9.14
CA GLY A 129 -10.61 9.47 -10.58
C GLY A 129 -11.03 10.66 -11.46
N ASP A 130 -12.15 11.30 -11.15
CA ASP A 130 -12.61 12.52 -11.87
C ASP A 130 -11.64 13.70 -11.70
N SER A 131 -10.89 13.75 -10.60
CA SER A 131 -9.89 14.79 -10.35
C SER A 131 -8.60 14.58 -11.15
N GLN A 132 -8.26 13.32 -11.47
CA GLN A 132 -7.05 12.95 -12.22
C GLN A 132 -7.28 13.10 -13.73
N VAL A 133 -8.44 12.66 -14.25
CA VAL A 133 -8.81 12.80 -15.67
C VAL A 133 -8.87 14.28 -16.08
N LYS A 134 -9.36 15.16 -15.19
CA LYS A 134 -9.42 16.62 -15.43
C LYS A 134 -8.04 17.31 -15.39
N LYS A 135 -7.06 16.78 -14.64
CA LYS A 135 -5.69 17.33 -14.62
C LYS A 135 -4.92 16.94 -15.89
N GLU A 136 -5.07 15.72 -16.38
CA GLU A 136 -4.43 15.26 -17.62
C GLU A 136 -5.05 15.92 -18.88
N THR A 137 -6.38 16.11 -18.92
CA THR A 137 -7.02 16.82 -20.04
C THR A 137 -6.77 18.33 -20.05
N LYS A 138 -6.47 18.97 -18.91
CA LYS A 138 -6.00 20.37 -18.87
C LYS A 138 -4.55 20.52 -19.31
N GLY A 139 -3.70 19.52 -19.09
CA GLY A 139 -2.30 19.51 -19.52
C GLY A 139 -2.11 19.29 -21.03
N MET A 140 -3.10 18.71 -21.72
CA MET A 140 -3.03 18.39 -23.16
C MET A 140 -3.72 19.43 -24.06
N LYS A 141 -4.12 20.57 -23.51
CA LYS A 141 -4.62 21.74 -24.25
C LYS A 141 -3.73 22.96 -24.05
N VAL A 142 -2.42 22.80 -24.21
CA VAL A 142 -1.54 23.91 -24.60
C VAL A 142 -0.44 23.35 -25.50
N GLU A 143 -0.72 23.26 -26.79
CA GLU A 143 0.21 23.63 -27.85
C GLU A 143 -0.62 23.89 -29.12
N LYS A 144 -0.22 24.95 -29.83
CA LYS A 144 -1.02 25.78 -30.74
C LYS A 144 -1.48 25.08 -32.01
#